data_AF-A0A507E551-F1
#
_entry.id   AF-A0A507E551-F1
#
_cell.length_a   1.000
_cell.length_b   1.000
_cell.length_c   1.000
_cell.angle_alpha   90.00
_cell.angle_beta   90.00
_cell.angle_gamma   90.00
#
_symmetry.space_group_name_H-M   'P 1'
#
loop_
_entity.id
_entity.type
_entity.pdbx_description
1 polymer ?
#
loop_
_entity_poly.entity_id
_entity_poly.type
_entity_poly.pdbx_seq_one_letter_code
_entity_poly.pdbx_strand_id
1 'polypeptide(L)'
;METELRCNNVQCRKGLGNNARACVTTCSHIFCVECAEKAFNTALICPACESSLTERDDIVFTELNPSEDYKSSVLAGLRPEVIIEIAGRGLSFWVYQTTQEACFQEMIYKNLSEKYSQLERQVQSIIREANQEIQGKSKSITALQKAQEAEKLRNHELAEQYAEKGRQFQKLQLMYDKLKRRSISQQTPTEVGNLEVASSMGPIQGFALGAQSYSLQVRRHRSWLT
;
A
#
# COMPACT_ATOMS: atom_id res chain seq x y z
N MET A 1 -36.72 -10.46 9.70
CA MET A 1 -35.76 -11.27 8.92
C MET A 1 -36.11 -12.70 9.22
N GLU A 2 -36.59 -13.46 8.23
CA GLU A 2 -36.79 -14.89 8.42
C GLU A 2 -35.42 -15.55 8.62
N THR A 3 -35.29 -16.34 9.67
CA THR A 3 -34.03 -17.02 10.01
C THR A 3 -33.87 -18.20 9.05
N GLU A 4 -33.09 -18.00 7.99
CA GLU A 4 -32.82 -19.04 6.98
C GLU A 4 -31.73 -20.00 7.51
N LEU A 5 -31.94 -21.31 7.37
CA LEU A 5 -30.90 -22.31 7.64
C LEU A 5 -29.75 -22.16 6.66
N ARG A 6 -28.52 -22.38 7.11
CA ARG A 6 -27.32 -22.34 6.26
C ARG A 6 -26.61 -23.68 6.30
N CYS A 7 -26.02 -24.07 5.18
CA CYS A 7 -25.17 -25.26 5.13
C CYS A 7 -24.07 -25.18 6.22
N ASN A 8 -23.92 -26.24 7.02
CA ASN A 8 -22.91 -26.33 8.07
C ASN A 8 -21.49 -26.62 7.54
N ASN A 9 -21.31 -26.81 6.24
CA ASN A 9 -19.97 -26.76 5.66
C ASN A 9 -19.46 -25.31 5.71
N VAL A 10 -18.43 -25.07 6.51
CA VAL A 10 -17.82 -23.76 6.79
C VAL A 10 -17.36 -23.01 5.54
N GLN A 11 -17.00 -23.72 4.48
CA GLN A 11 -16.57 -23.12 3.21
C GLN A 11 -17.76 -22.84 2.26
N CYS A 12 -18.90 -23.51 2.45
CA CYS A 12 -20.07 -23.36 1.58
C CYS A 12 -21.04 -22.31 2.11
N ARG A 13 -21.58 -22.50 3.32
CA ARG A 13 -22.51 -21.58 4.02
C ARG A 13 -23.70 -21.06 3.20
N LYS A 14 -24.03 -21.74 2.09
CA LYS A 14 -25.16 -21.44 1.22
C LYS A 14 -26.46 -21.47 2.03
N GLY A 15 -27.33 -20.47 1.81
CA GLY A 15 -28.68 -20.43 2.36
C GLY A 15 -29.50 -21.61 1.83
N LEU A 16 -30.19 -22.28 2.73
CA LEU A 16 -31.07 -23.42 2.46
C LEU A 16 -32.50 -22.90 2.49
N GLY A 17 -32.88 -22.19 1.42
CA GLY A 17 -34.16 -21.50 1.33
C GLY A 17 -35.38 -22.43 1.19
N ASN A 18 -36.56 -21.81 1.13
CA ASN A 18 -37.87 -22.43 1.31
C ASN A 18 -38.28 -23.50 0.27
N ASN A 19 -37.52 -23.76 -0.79
CA ASN A 19 -37.82 -24.84 -1.77
C ASN A 19 -36.66 -25.84 -1.90
N ALA A 20 -35.70 -25.81 -0.97
CA ALA A 20 -34.50 -26.62 -1.05
C ALA A 20 -34.69 -27.96 -0.33
N ARG A 21 -34.37 -29.04 -1.04
CA ARG A 21 -33.99 -30.31 -0.41
C ARG A 21 -32.66 -30.11 0.31
N ALA A 22 -32.53 -30.65 1.51
CA ALA A 22 -31.31 -30.58 2.29
C ALA A 22 -31.04 -31.93 2.97
N CYS A 23 -29.78 -32.17 3.34
CA CYS A 23 -29.39 -33.33 4.12
C CYS A 23 -29.31 -32.93 5.59
N VAL A 24 -30.06 -33.60 6.45
CA VAL A 24 -30.01 -33.44 7.92
C VAL A 24 -29.42 -34.71 8.52
N THR A 25 -28.67 -34.56 9.60
CA THR A 25 -28.01 -35.65 10.30
C THR A 25 -28.49 -35.77 11.74
N THR A 26 -28.36 -36.95 12.35
CA THR A 26 -28.71 -37.20 13.76
C THR A 26 -27.87 -36.38 14.75
N CYS A 27 -26.65 -36.00 14.35
CA CYS A 27 -25.80 -35.06 15.10
C CYS A 27 -26.23 -33.58 14.95
N SER A 28 -27.45 -33.31 14.49
CA SER A 28 -28.05 -31.98 14.34
C SER A 28 -27.38 -31.06 13.32
N HIS A 29 -26.60 -31.58 12.37
CA HIS A 29 -26.03 -30.79 11.27
C HIS A 29 -26.86 -30.92 9.99
N ILE A 30 -26.89 -29.84 9.21
CA ILE A 30 -27.58 -29.71 7.93
C ILE A 30 -26.65 -29.24 6.82
N PHE A 31 -26.80 -29.84 5.63
CA PHE A 31 -25.98 -29.57 4.46
C PHE A 31 -26.83 -29.38 3.21
N CYS A 32 -26.34 -28.56 2.26
CA CYS A 32 -26.91 -28.59 0.92
C CYS A 32 -26.63 -29.95 0.28
N VAL A 33 -27.47 -30.35 -0.69
CA VAL A 33 -27.36 -31.64 -1.38
C VAL A 33 -25.96 -31.86 -1.94
N GLU A 34 -25.40 -30.87 -2.63
CA GLU A 34 -24.06 -30.93 -3.23
C GLU A 34 -22.96 -31.26 -2.20
N CYS A 35 -23.00 -30.62 -1.02
CA CYS A 35 -22.02 -30.88 0.03
C CYS A 35 -22.22 -32.24 0.68
N ALA A 36 -23.49 -32.64 0.90
CA ALA A 36 -23.83 -33.92 1.49
C ALA A 36 -23.40 -35.08 0.60
N GLU A 37 -23.74 -35.04 -0.69
CA GLU A 37 -23.37 -36.07 -1.66
C GLU A 37 -21.84 -36.20 -1.75
N LYS A 38 -21.12 -35.09 -1.82
CA LYS A 38 -19.65 -35.13 -1.86
C LYS A 38 -19.05 -35.75 -0.59
N ALA A 39 -19.56 -35.39 0.57
CA ALA A 39 -19.05 -35.86 1.85
C ALA A 39 -19.39 -37.35 2.08
N PHE A 40 -20.67 -37.69 2.03
CA PHE A 40 -21.17 -38.99 2.46
C PHE A 40 -20.95 -40.11 1.43
N ASN A 41 -20.69 -39.78 0.15
CA ASN A 41 -20.18 -40.75 -0.81
C ASN A 41 -18.70 -41.12 -0.56
N THR A 42 -17.97 -40.29 0.19
CA THR A 42 -16.56 -40.53 0.52
C THR A 42 -16.42 -41.24 1.86
N ALA A 43 -17.12 -40.75 2.89
CA ALA A 43 -17.10 -41.32 4.23
C ALA A 43 -18.41 -41.02 4.98
N LEU A 44 -18.87 -41.97 5.78
CA LEU A 44 -20.02 -41.81 6.67
C LEU A 44 -19.64 -41.08 7.97
N ILE A 45 -19.03 -39.90 7.82
CA ILE A 45 -18.56 -39.05 8.92
C ILE A 45 -19.09 -37.64 8.70
N CYS A 46 -19.66 -37.03 9.74
CA CYS A 46 -20.17 -35.67 9.68
C CYS A 46 -19.04 -34.66 9.39
N PRO A 47 -19.11 -33.86 8.31
CA PRO A 47 -18.08 -32.87 7.99
C PRO A 47 -17.95 -31.71 9.00
N ALA A 48 -18.93 -31.54 9.89
CA ALA A 48 -18.98 -30.43 10.83
C ALA A 48 -18.51 -30.79 12.25
N CYS A 49 -18.77 -32.02 12.71
CA CYS A 49 -18.44 -32.47 14.07
C CYS A 49 -17.75 -33.83 14.15
N GLU A 50 -17.41 -34.42 13.00
CA GLU A 50 -16.64 -35.67 12.89
C GLU A 50 -17.32 -36.90 13.52
N SER A 51 -18.61 -36.81 13.85
CA SER A 51 -19.39 -37.96 14.33
C SER A 51 -19.53 -39.02 13.23
N SER A 52 -19.37 -40.29 13.60
CA SER A 52 -19.66 -41.44 12.73
C SER A 52 -21.18 -41.54 12.52
N LEU A 53 -21.60 -41.65 11.26
CA LEU A 53 -23.00 -41.64 10.80
C LEU A 53 -23.32 -42.95 10.06
N THR A 54 -23.16 -44.08 10.75
CA THR A 54 -23.23 -45.43 10.16
C THR A 54 -24.61 -46.06 10.24
N GLU A 55 -25.52 -45.50 11.05
CA GLU A 55 -26.88 -46.02 11.21
C GLU A 55 -27.78 -45.57 10.06
N ARG A 56 -28.84 -46.35 9.82
CA ARG A 56 -29.75 -46.16 8.68
C ARG A 56 -30.35 -44.76 8.60
N ASP A 57 -30.68 -44.17 9.74
CA ASP A 57 -31.38 -42.89 9.84
C ASP A 57 -30.43 -41.73 10.22
N ASP A 58 -29.11 -41.95 10.21
CA ASP A 58 -28.12 -40.93 10.56
C ASP A 58 -28.00 -39.82 9.52
N ILE A 59 -28.38 -40.10 8.27
CA ILE A 59 -28.26 -39.21 7.12
C ILE A 59 -29.59 -39.22 6.36
N VAL A 60 -30.36 -38.14 6.45
CA VAL A 60 -31.69 -38.04 5.86
C VAL A 60 -31.78 -36.83 4.95
N PHE A 61 -32.18 -37.07 3.70
CA PHE A 61 -32.53 -35.99 2.78
C PHE A 61 -33.99 -35.60 2.95
N THR A 62 -34.23 -34.36 3.35
CA THR A 62 -35.56 -33.84 3.65
C THR A 62 -35.88 -32.59 2.83
N GLU A 63 -37.17 -32.37 2.59
CA GLU A 63 -37.67 -31.12 2.04
C GLU A 63 -37.93 -30.14 3.19
N LEU A 64 -37.32 -28.96 3.15
CA LEU A 64 -37.43 -27.98 4.24
C LEU A 64 -38.78 -27.27 4.30
N ASN A 65 -39.58 -27.37 3.22
CA ASN A 65 -40.93 -26.84 3.15
C ASN A 65 -41.84 -27.86 2.44
N PRO A 66 -42.30 -28.88 3.17
CA PRO A 66 -43.18 -29.89 2.60
C PRO A 66 -44.58 -29.32 2.31
N SER A 67 -45.36 -30.03 1.50
CA SER A 67 -46.75 -29.66 1.21
C SER A 67 -47.66 -29.71 2.45
N GLU A 68 -48.78 -28.97 2.42
CA GLU A 68 -49.77 -29.00 3.51
C GLU A 68 -50.35 -30.40 3.76
N ASP A 69 -50.54 -31.18 2.69
CA ASP A 69 -50.99 -32.58 2.79
C ASP A 69 -49.95 -33.46 3.49
N TYR A 70 -48.66 -33.25 3.22
CA TYR A 70 -47.60 -33.98 3.91
C TYR A 70 -47.53 -33.58 5.40
N LYS A 71 -47.62 -32.28 5.72
CA LYS A 71 -47.67 -31.79 7.11
C LYS A 71 -48.83 -32.43 7.89
N SER A 72 -49.98 -32.60 7.24
CA SER A 72 -51.17 -33.21 7.84
C SER A 72 -51.06 -34.72 8.05
N SER A 73 -50.32 -35.41 7.18
CA SER A 73 -50.24 -36.87 7.17
C SER A 73 -49.04 -37.45 7.92
N VAL A 74 -47.90 -36.76 7.96
CA VAL A 74 -46.63 -37.31 8.48
C VAL A 74 -46.68 -37.68 9.97
N LEU A 75 -47.56 -37.05 10.75
CA LEU A 75 -47.75 -37.34 12.18
C LEU A 75 -49.05 -38.12 12.48
N ALA A 76 -49.89 -38.36 11.47
CA ALA A 76 -51.17 -39.02 11.66
C ALA A 76 -50.97 -40.50 12.07
N GLY A 77 -51.69 -40.93 13.11
CA GLY A 77 -51.60 -42.29 13.66
C GLY A 77 -50.50 -42.49 14.71
N LEU A 78 -49.68 -41.47 14.99
CA LEU A 78 -48.73 -41.50 16.10
C LEU A 78 -49.42 -41.17 17.43
N ARG A 79 -48.91 -41.72 18.53
CA ARG A 79 -49.38 -41.37 19.87
C ARG A 79 -48.98 -39.92 20.23
N PRO A 80 -49.78 -39.19 21.02
CA PRO A 80 -49.48 -37.81 21.41
C PRO A 80 -48.08 -37.62 22.01
N GLU A 81 -47.60 -38.58 22.79
CA GLU A 81 -46.27 -38.51 23.41
C GLU A 81 -45.15 -38.49 22.35
N VAL A 82 -45.30 -39.29 21.30
CA VAL A 82 -44.33 -39.37 20.19
C VAL A 82 -44.36 -38.08 19.36
N ILE A 83 -45.55 -37.52 19.14
CA ILE A 83 -45.72 -36.26 18.40
C ILE A 83 -44.99 -35.11 19.11
N ILE A 84 -45.20 -35.00 20.43
CA ILE A 84 -44.55 -33.96 21.24
C ILE A 84 -43.03 -34.16 21.25
N GLU A 85 -42.55 -35.40 21.34
CA GLU A 85 -41.12 -35.71 21.27
C GLU A 85 -40.50 -35.27 19.94
N ILE A 86 -41.14 -35.61 18.80
CA ILE A 86 -40.67 -35.20 17.47
C ILE A 86 -40.64 -33.68 17.36
N ALA A 87 -41.71 -33.00 17.79
CA ALA A 87 -41.77 -31.54 17.78
C ALA A 87 -40.66 -30.91 18.65
N GLY A 88 -40.44 -31.45 19.85
CA GLY A 88 -39.37 -31.02 20.75
C GLY A 88 -37.99 -31.14 20.12
N ARG A 89 -37.68 -32.28 19.49
CA ARG A 89 -36.41 -32.49 18.77
C ARG A 89 -36.25 -31.52 17.61
N GLY A 90 -37.31 -31.25 16.85
CA GLY A 90 -37.31 -30.27 15.77
C GLY A 90 -37.03 -28.84 16.25
N LEU A 91 -37.61 -28.45 17.40
CA LEU A 91 -37.32 -27.15 18.02
C LEU A 91 -35.87 -27.08 18.52
N SER A 92 -35.38 -28.11 19.20
CA SER A 92 -33.98 -28.18 19.65
C SER A 92 -32.99 -28.07 18.48
N PHE A 93 -33.30 -28.68 17.33
CA PHE A 93 -32.51 -28.54 16.12
C PHE A 93 -32.44 -27.06 15.66
N TRP A 94 -33.57 -26.36 15.62
CA TRP A 94 -33.59 -24.94 15.24
C TRP A 94 -32.85 -24.04 16.21
N VAL A 95 -32.96 -24.30 17.52
CA VAL A 95 -32.19 -23.58 18.54
C VAL A 95 -30.70 -23.81 18.31
N TYR A 96 -30.28 -25.06 18.12
CA TYR A 96 -28.88 -25.41 17.84
C TYR A 96 -28.36 -24.67 16.61
N GLN A 97 -29.09 -24.71 15.50
CA GLN A 97 -28.69 -24.04 14.25
C GLN A 97 -28.61 -22.52 14.41
N THR A 98 -29.54 -21.92 15.15
CA THR A 98 -29.55 -20.46 15.41
C THR A 98 -28.35 -20.05 16.28
N THR A 99 -28.05 -20.82 17.33
CA THR A 99 -26.89 -20.57 18.18
C THR A 99 -25.58 -20.73 17.41
N GLN A 100 -25.45 -21.79 16.60
CA GLN A 100 -24.28 -22.02 15.76
C GLN A 100 -24.08 -20.88 14.75
N GLU A 101 -25.15 -20.38 14.14
CA GLU A 101 -25.10 -19.22 13.25
C GLU A 101 -24.61 -17.97 13.99
N ALA A 102 -25.14 -17.69 15.18
CA ALA A 102 -24.74 -16.55 15.99
C ALA A 102 -23.24 -16.61 16.34
N CYS A 103 -22.75 -17.77 16.80
CA CYS A 103 -21.33 -17.98 17.10
C CYS A 103 -20.44 -17.80 15.86
N PHE A 104 -20.88 -18.30 14.70
CA PHE A 104 -20.15 -18.12 13.45
C PHE A 104 -20.06 -16.64 13.07
N GLN A 105 -21.18 -15.90 13.10
CA GLN A 105 -21.20 -14.47 12.79
C GLN A 105 -20.34 -13.66 13.77
N GLU A 106 -20.35 -14.00 15.06
CA GLU A 106 -19.51 -13.37 16.06
C GLU A 106 -18.02 -13.57 15.75
N MET A 107 -17.61 -14.78 15.38
CA MET A 107 -16.22 -15.08 14.98
C MET A 107 -15.81 -14.26 13.75
N ILE A 108 -16.64 -14.20 12.71
CA ILE A 108 -16.36 -13.42 11.51
C ILE A 108 -16.23 -11.93 11.85
N TYR A 109 -17.13 -11.40 12.68
CA TYR A 109 -17.06 -10.02 13.14
C TYR A 109 -15.77 -9.71 13.90
N LYS A 110 -15.35 -10.60 14.82
CA LYS A 110 -14.08 -10.45 15.54
C LYS A 110 -12.88 -10.42 14.58
N ASN A 111 -12.81 -11.37 13.64
CA ASN A 111 -11.73 -11.42 12.65
C ASN A 111 -11.69 -10.14 11.77
N LEU A 112 -12.86 -9.65 11.36
CA LEU A 112 -12.97 -8.44 10.56
C LEU A 112 -12.55 -7.19 11.36
N SER A 113 -12.95 -7.11 12.63
CA SER A 113 -12.57 -6.03 13.55
C SER A 113 -11.06 -6.00 13.79
N GLU A 114 -10.43 -7.16 13.99
CA GLU A 114 -8.97 -7.27 14.14
C GLU A 114 -8.22 -6.79 12.89
N LYS A 115 -8.66 -7.22 11.70
CA LYS A 115 -8.11 -6.76 10.42
C LYS A 115 -8.27 -5.26 10.23
N TYR A 116 -9.44 -4.72 10.58
CA TYR A 116 -9.69 -3.28 10.52
C TYR A 116 -8.73 -2.52 11.45
N SER A 117 -8.57 -2.95 12.70
CA SER A 117 -7.64 -2.36 13.66
C SER A 117 -6.18 -2.47 13.21
N GLN A 118 -5.79 -3.57 12.56
CA GLN A 118 -4.46 -3.71 11.97
C GLN A 118 -4.24 -2.70 10.83
N LEU A 119 -5.21 -2.58 9.92
CA LEU A 119 -5.12 -1.65 8.80
C LEU A 119 -5.09 -0.19 9.27
N GLU A 120 -5.90 0.16 10.26
CA GLU A 120 -5.90 1.49 10.88
C GLU A 120 -4.51 1.82 11.46
N ARG A 121 -3.88 0.89 12.18
CA ARG A 121 -2.52 1.07 12.70
C ARG A 121 -1.49 1.24 11.59
N GLN A 122 -1.59 0.47 10.49
CA GLN A 122 -0.70 0.61 9.34
C GLN A 122 -0.82 1.99 8.69
N VAL A 123 -2.05 2.47 8.49
CA VAL A 123 -2.30 3.83 7.95
C VAL A 123 -1.70 4.90 8.85
N GLN A 124 -1.90 4.80 10.17
CA GLN A 124 -1.31 5.74 11.13
C GLN A 124 0.23 5.71 11.12
N SER A 125 0.85 4.54 10.92
CA SER A 125 2.31 4.43 10.77
C SER A 125 2.80 5.15 9.52
N ILE A 126 2.17 4.88 8.37
CA ILE A 126 2.51 5.52 7.09
C ILE A 126 2.40 7.04 7.18
N ILE A 127 1.34 7.56 7.81
CA ILE A 127 1.17 9.00 8.02
C ILE A 127 2.32 9.56 8.86
N ARG A 128 2.72 8.88 9.94
CA ARG A 128 3.83 9.31 10.80
C ARG A 128 5.15 9.31 10.05
N GLU A 129 5.46 8.24 9.33
CA GLU A 129 6.69 8.09 8.53
C GLU A 129 6.76 9.16 7.44
N ALA A 130 5.68 9.36 6.69
CA ALA A 130 5.61 10.40 5.65
C ALA A 130 5.82 11.81 6.25
N ASN A 131 5.22 12.11 7.39
CA ASN A 131 5.41 13.39 8.07
C ASN A 131 6.87 13.58 8.55
N GLN A 132 7.51 12.51 9.05
CA GLN A 132 8.93 12.56 9.43
C GLN A 132 9.82 12.81 8.22
N GLU A 133 9.55 12.16 7.09
CA GLU A 133 10.30 12.36 5.84
C GLU A 133 10.12 13.79 5.30
N ILE A 134 8.89 14.32 5.31
CA ILE A 134 8.59 15.71 4.93
C ILE A 134 9.37 16.68 5.81
N GLN A 135 9.38 16.48 7.13
CA GLN A 135 10.13 17.33 8.05
C GLN A 135 11.65 17.24 7.80
N GLY A 136 12.17 16.04 7.56
CA GLY A 136 13.59 15.82 7.24
C GLY A 136 14.01 16.53 5.95
N LYS A 137 13.22 16.37 4.88
CA LYS A 137 13.45 17.06 3.60
C LYS A 137 13.34 18.57 3.73
N SER A 138 12.35 19.07 4.46
CA SER A 138 12.18 20.51 4.72
C SER A 138 13.41 21.11 5.41
N LYS A 139 13.91 20.46 6.48
CA LYS A 139 15.15 20.87 7.16
C LYS A 139 16.36 20.88 6.22
N SER A 140 16.50 19.86 5.38
CA SER A 140 17.59 19.77 4.40
C SER A 140 17.52 20.89 3.37
N ILE A 141 16.33 21.19 2.84
CA ILE A 141 16.10 22.31 1.92
C ILE A 141 16.52 23.64 2.58
N THR A 142 16.08 23.90 3.81
CA THR A 142 16.46 25.13 4.52
C THR A 142 17.98 25.22 4.75
N ALA A 143 18.64 24.12 5.10
CA ALA A 143 20.09 24.10 5.29
C ALA A 143 20.84 24.37 3.97
N LEU A 144 20.42 23.74 2.86
CA LEU A 144 20.99 23.95 1.53
C LEU A 144 20.77 25.38 1.03
N GLN A 145 19.61 25.98 1.28
CA GLN A 145 19.32 27.38 0.94
C GLN A 145 20.30 28.32 1.65
N LYS A 146 20.53 28.13 2.96
CA LYS A 146 21.50 28.93 3.73
C LYS A 146 22.93 28.76 3.22
N ALA A 147 23.34 27.52 2.92
CA ALA A 147 24.67 27.24 2.37
C ALA A 147 24.86 27.89 0.99
N GLN A 148 23.83 27.84 0.13
CA GLN A 148 23.84 28.48 -1.17
C GLN A 148 23.99 30.01 -1.07
N GLU A 149 23.28 30.65 -0.14
CA GLU A 149 23.39 32.09 0.11
C GLU A 149 24.79 32.48 0.58
N ALA A 150 25.38 31.71 1.50
CA ALA A 150 26.75 31.93 1.98
C ALA A 150 27.79 31.82 0.85
N GLU A 151 27.68 30.80 0.00
CA GLU A 151 28.57 30.65 -1.16
C GLU A 151 28.38 31.77 -2.19
N LYS A 152 27.16 32.25 -2.43
CA LYS A 152 26.92 33.42 -3.29
C LYS A 152 27.63 34.67 -2.77
N LEU A 153 27.55 34.93 -1.47
CA LEU A 153 28.25 36.06 -0.84
C LEU A 153 29.77 35.92 -0.97
N ARG A 154 30.31 34.73 -0.69
CA ARG A 154 31.74 34.45 -0.81
C ARG A 154 32.25 34.62 -2.25
N ASN A 155 31.47 34.16 -3.22
CA ASN A 155 31.82 34.27 -4.63
C ASN A 155 31.78 35.73 -5.10
N HIS A 156 30.84 36.53 -4.59
CA HIS A 156 30.81 37.97 -4.84
C HIS A 156 32.07 38.66 -4.28
N GLU A 157 32.45 38.37 -3.05
CA GLU A 157 33.67 38.93 -2.41
C GLU A 157 34.94 38.55 -3.19
N LEU A 158 35.07 37.28 -3.60
CA LEU A 158 36.19 36.82 -4.43
C LEU A 158 36.23 37.54 -5.78
N ALA A 159 35.08 37.76 -6.42
CA ALA A 159 35.01 38.49 -7.68
C ALA A 159 35.48 39.95 -7.53
N GLU A 160 35.12 40.63 -6.43
CA GLU A 160 35.58 41.98 -6.14
C GLU A 160 37.09 42.02 -5.89
N GLN A 161 37.63 41.10 -5.08
CA GLN A 161 39.07 40.99 -4.83
C GLN A 161 39.85 40.73 -6.13
N TYR A 162 39.33 39.85 -6.99
CA TYR A 162 39.96 39.53 -8.28
C TYR A 162 39.95 40.74 -9.21
N ALA A 163 38.83 41.48 -9.27
CA ALA A 163 38.74 42.71 -10.05
C ALA A 163 39.74 43.78 -9.58
N GLU A 164 39.89 43.96 -8.26
CA GLU A 164 40.87 44.89 -7.68
C GLU A 164 42.31 44.46 -7.99
N LYS A 165 42.63 43.16 -7.86
CA LYS A 165 43.94 42.63 -8.26
C LYS A 165 44.22 42.84 -9.74
N GLY A 166 43.20 42.69 -10.60
CA GLY A 166 43.29 43.01 -12.03
C GLY A 166 43.65 44.47 -12.29
N ARG A 167 43.01 45.42 -11.58
CA ARG A 167 43.35 46.86 -11.66
C ARG A 167 44.78 47.14 -11.21
N GLN A 168 45.19 46.56 -10.08
CA GLN A 168 46.55 46.72 -9.55
C GLN A 168 47.61 46.18 -10.52
N PHE A 169 47.36 45.01 -11.11
CA PHE A 169 48.23 44.40 -12.10
C PHE A 169 48.37 45.28 -13.35
N GLN A 170 47.26 45.79 -13.91
CA GLN A 170 47.30 46.72 -15.04
C GLN A 170 48.12 47.97 -14.73
N LYS A 171 47.94 48.55 -13.53
CA LYS A 171 48.71 49.73 -13.10
C LYS A 171 50.21 49.42 -13.03
N LEU A 172 50.58 48.27 -12.47
CA LEU A 172 51.97 47.84 -12.36
C LEU A 172 52.58 47.58 -13.75
N GLN A 173 51.84 46.93 -14.64
CA GLN A 173 52.27 46.67 -16.01
C GLN A 173 52.52 47.96 -16.79
N LEU A 174 51.64 48.96 -16.67
CA LEU A 174 51.85 50.28 -17.25
C LEU A 174 53.12 50.98 -16.71
N MET A 175 53.44 50.80 -15.42
CA MET A 175 54.69 51.34 -14.85
C MET A 175 55.92 50.60 -15.37
N TYR A 176 55.87 49.27 -15.41
CA TYR A 176 56.94 48.43 -15.93
C TYR A 176 57.24 48.78 -17.39
N ASP A 177 56.22 48.89 -18.24
CA ASP A 177 56.38 49.27 -19.65
C ASP A 177 57.00 50.66 -19.81
N LYS A 178 56.64 51.62 -18.94
CA LYS A 178 57.26 52.95 -18.91
C LYS A 178 58.74 52.88 -18.55
N LEU A 179 59.10 52.09 -17.53
CA LEU A 179 60.50 51.90 -17.10
C LEU A 179 61.32 51.20 -18.19
N LYS A 180 60.77 50.14 -18.80
CA LYS A 180 61.41 49.42 -19.92
C LYS A 180 61.66 50.34 -21.11
N ARG A 181 60.70 51.20 -21.48
CA ARG A 181 60.92 52.21 -22.54
C ARG A 181 62.03 53.21 -22.18
N ARG A 182 62.12 53.63 -20.91
CA ARG A 182 63.19 54.53 -20.44
C ARG A 182 64.56 53.87 -20.44
N SER A 183 64.67 52.60 -20.04
CA SER A 183 65.95 51.88 -20.08
C SER A 183 66.42 51.61 -21.51
N ILE A 184 65.48 51.31 -22.42
CA ILE A 184 65.78 51.18 -23.86
C ILE A 184 66.13 52.55 -24.47
N SER A 185 65.48 53.64 -24.07
CA SER A 185 65.78 54.99 -24.56
C SER A 185 67.07 55.61 -23.98
N GLN A 186 67.60 55.06 -22.88
CA GLN A 186 68.95 55.37 -22.40
C GLN A 186 70.03 54.57 -23.11
N GLN A 187 69.64 53.61 -23.95
CA GLN A 187 70.53 52.92 -24.86
C GLN A 187 70.30 53.42 -26.28
N THR A 188 71.41 53.75 -26.93
CA THR A 188 71.64 53.76 -28.40
C THR A 188 71.57 55.13 -29.10
N PRO A 189 72.39 55.30 -30.17
CA PRO A 189 72.27 54.46 -31.37
C PRO A 189 73.54 53.67 -31.71
N THR A 190 73.37 52.37 -32.00
CA THR A 190 73.99 51.71 -33.17
C THR A 190 72.99 50.70 -33.75
N GLU A 191 73.15 50.44 -35.04
CA GLU A 191 72.11 50.32 -36.05
C GLU A 191 71.25 49.03 -36.08
N VAL A 192 70.02 49.28 -36.54
CA VAL A 192 69.08 48.50 -37.37
C VAL A 192 69.52 47.11 -37.86
N GLY A 193 68.66 46.13 -37.59
CA GLY A 193 68.60 44.84 -38.30
C GLY A 193 67.36 44.04 -37.91
N ASN A 194 66.30 44.14 -38.70
CA ASN A 194 65.04 43.40 -38.56
C ASN A 194 65.24 41.87 -38.57
N LEU A 195 64.60 41.15 -37.64
CA LEU A 195 63.76 39.99 -37.99
C LEU A 195 62.79 39.64 -36.84
N GLU A 196 61.50 39.59 -37.16
CA GLU A 196 60.40 39.10 -36.33
C GLU A 196 60.52 37.60 -36.08
N VAL A 197 60.25 37.11 -34.85
CA VAL A 197 59.42 35.90 -34.61
C VAL A 197 58.75 35.95 -33.21
N ALA A 198 57.42 36.07 -33.25
CA ALA A 198 56.36 35.60 -32.34
C ALA A 198 56.62 35.49 -30.81
N SER A 199 56.05 36.42 -30.04
CA SER A 199 55.61 36.17 -28.66
C SER A 199 54.09 36.00 -28.63
N SER A 200 53.62 34.75 -28.63
CA SER A 200 52.22 34.44 -28.37
C SER A 200 51.95 34.53 -26.86
N MET A 201 51.51 35.69 -26.39
CA MET A 201 50.66 35.76 -25.19
C MET A 201 49.28 36.17 -25.66
N GLY A 202 48.43 35.16 -25.87
CA GLY A 202 47.04 35.36 -26.25
C GLY A 202 46.27 36.16 -25.18
N PRO A 203 45.15 36.79 -25.56
CA PRO A 203 44.32 37.50 -24.60
C PRO A 203 43.79 36.50 -23.57
N ILE A 204 43.97 36.79 -22.29
CA ILE A 204 43.22 36.12 -21.22
C ILE A 204 41.77 36.55 -21.40
N GLN A 205 41.02 35.73 -22.15
CA GLN A 205 39.58 35.85 -22.28
C GLN A 205 38.99 35.79 -20.87
N GLY A 206 38.18 36.79 -20.54
CA GLY A 206 37.34 36.73 -19.36
C GLY A 206 36.53 35.45 -19.42
N PHE A 207 36.68 34.60 -18.40
CA PHE A 207 35.78 33.48 -18.20
C PHE A 207 34.39 34.05 -17.94
N ALA A 208 33.54 34.00 -18.96
CA ALA A 208 32.11 34.12 -18.78
C ALA A 208 31.68 32.98 -17.85
N LEU A 209 31.38 33.32 -16.59
CA LEU A 209 30.66 32.42 -15.70
C LEU A 209 29.28 32.20 -16.32
N GLY A 210 29.16 31.11 -17.10
CA GLY A 210 27.90 30.61 -17.59
C GLY A 210 27.02 30.28 -16.40
N ALA A 211 26.05 31.14 -16.13
CA ALA A 211 24.92 30.82 -15.28
C ALA A 211 24.10 29.72 -15.99
N GLN A 212 24.46 28.45 -15.75
CA GLN A 212 23.56 27.34 -16.06
C GLN A 212 22.43 27.36 -15.04
N SER A 213 21.32 27.95 -15.47
CA SER A 213 20.02 27.75 -14.86
C SER A 213 19.66 26.27 -14.93
N TYR A 214 19.84 25.55 -13.82
CA TYR A 214 19.19 24.26 -13.64
C TYR A 214 17.69 24.51 -13.50
N SER A 215 16.95 24.39 -14.61
CA SER A 215 15.50 24.23 -14.57
C SER A 215 15.20 22.87 -13.92
N LEU A 216 14.77 22.87 -12.67
CA LEU A 216 14.12 21.73 -12.04
C LEU A 216 12.81 21.45 -12.81
N GLN A 217 12.85 20.52 -13.76
CA GLN A 217 11.63 19.93 -14.31
C GLN A 217 10.91 19.19 -13.19
N VAL A 218 9.87 19.82 -12.66
CA VAL A 218 8.86 19.18 -11.82
C VAL A 218 8.15 18.13 -12.69
N ARG A 219 8.56 16.87 -12.59
CA ARG A 219 7.74 15.73 -13.04
C ARG A 219 6.50 15.67 -12.15
N ARG A 220 5.40 16.23 -12.61
CA ARG A 220 4.06 15.89 -12.11
C ARG A 220 3.82 14.40 -12.39
N HIS A 221 3.99 13.55 -11.38
CA HIS A 221 3.34 12.25 -11.40
C HIS A 221 1.83 12.47 -11.32
N ARG A 222 1.15 12.23 -12.44
CA ARG A 222 -0.31 12.13 -12.48
C ARG A 222 -0.73 10.91 -11.65
N SER A 223 -1.51 11.20 -10.62
CA SER A 223 -2.40 10.28 -9.94
C SER A 223 -3.25 9.50 -10.94
N TRP A 224 -3.25 8.18 -10.80
CA TRP A 224 -4.24 7.29 -11.38
C TRP A 224 -4.71 6.35 -10.28
N LEU A 225 -5.70 6.79 -9.50
CA LEU A 225 -6.62 5.91 -8.77
C LEU A 225 -7.98 6.61 -8.74
N THR A 226 -8.80 6.28 -9.74
CA THR A 226 -10.25 6.15 -9.64
C THR A 226 -10.56 4.67 -9.53
#